data_AF-A0A6I5KYW5-F1
#
_entry.id   AF-A0A6I5KYW5-F1
#
_cell.length_a   1.000
_cell.length_b   1.000
_cell.length_c   1.000
_cell.angle_alpha   90.00
_cell.angle_beta   90.00
_cell.angle_gamma   90.00
#
_symmetry.space_group_name_H-M   'P 1'
#
loop_
_entity.id
_entity.type
_entity.pdbx_description
1 polymer ?
#
loop_
_entity_poly.entity_id
_entity_poly.type
_entity_poly.pdbx_seq_one_letter_code
_entity_poly.pdbx_strand_id
1 'polypeptide(L)'
;MEQRKKGRKRLGKRKRNHNIMLRFNDREYEKLRSICESYHLDISQRGTISPLLRRLVLNGQMEEKERLPNISNLSYHLNRIGNNINQLVKLAHHKNLRSPNSTLEIEIGKTNELLRSLIEIMEEN
;
A
#
# COMPACT_ATOMS: atom_id res chain seq x y z
N MET A 1 45.36 -31.66 29.55
CA MET A 1 44.66 -31.50 28.26
C MET A 1 43.44 -30.62 28.49
N GLU A 2 43.43 -29.38 28.00
CA GLU A 2 42.27 -28.50 28.15
C GLU A 2 41.09 -29.01 27.32
N GLN A 3 39.94 -29.22 27.97
CA GLN A 3 38.70 -29.64 27.34
C GLN A 3 38.28 -28.60 26.28
N ARG A 4 38.39 -28.97 25.00
CA ARG A 4 37.88 -28.15 23.89
C ARG A 4 36.35 -28.05 24.00
N LYS A 5 35.86 -26.92 24.53
CA LYS A 5 34.43 -26.62 24.64
C LYS A 5 33.77 -26.75 23.25
N LYS A 6 32.91 -27.76 23.06
CA LYS A 6 32.05 -27.99 21.88
C LYS A 6 30.92 -26.94 21.79
N GLY A 7 31.28 -25.66 21.78
CA GLY A 7 30.35 -24.54 21.69
C GLY A 7 30.36 -23.87 20.32
N ARG A 8 29.32 -23.08 20.05
CA ARG A 8 29.27 -22.20 18.87
C ARG A 8 30.50 -21.29 18.84
N LYS A 9 31.25 -21.31 17.74
CA LYS A 9 32.43 -20.46 17.52
C LYS A 9 32.06 -19.00 17.85
N ARG A 10 32.82 -18.38 18.74
CA ARG A 10 32.60 -16.96 19.11
C ARG A 10 32.65 -16.11 17.84
N LEU A 11 31.74 -15.13 17.74
CA LEU A 11 31.81 -14.16 16.64
C LEU A 11 33.16 -13.44 16.72
N GLY A 12 33.92 -13.44 15.63
CA GLY A 12 35.18 -12.69 15.54
C GLY A 12 34.94 -11.21 15.82
N LYS A 13 35.96 -10.53 16.39
CA LYS A 13 35.92 -9.09 16.63
C LYS A 13 35.44 -8.36 15.35
N ARG A 14 34.47 -7.45 15.51
CA ARG A 14 33.95 -6.55 14.46
C ARG A 14 33.20 -7.20 13.28
N LYS A 15 32.81 -8.49 13.34
CA LYS A 15 32.10 -9.13 12.21
C LYS A 15 30.66 -8.60 11.97
N ARG A 16 29.97 -8.14 13.02
CA ARG A 16 28.60 -7.58 12.98
C ARG A 16 28.46 -6.54 14.09
N ASN A 17 28.84 -5.30 13.79
CA ASN A 17 28.96 -4.19 14.74
C ASN A 17 27.80 -3.19 14.68
N HIS A 18 27.07 -3.12 13.57
CA HIS A 18 25.89 -2.25 13.44
C HIS A 18 24.64 -2.98 13.92
N ASN A 19 23.89 -2.36 14.84
CA ASN A 19 22.65 -2.88 15.39
C ASN A 19 21.45 -2.13 14.82
N ILE A 20 20.37 -2.85 14.51
CA ILE A 20 19.10 -2.29 14.06
C ILE A 20 18.01 -2.88 14.95
N MET A 21 17.21 -2.03 15.59
CA MET A 21 16.05 -2.44 16.36
C MET A 21 14.80 -2.31 15.51
N LEU A 22 14.05 -3.39 15.37
CA LEU A 22 12.76 -3.41 14.68
C LEU A 22 11.67 -3.65 15.71
N ARG A 23 10.59 -2.87 15.61
CA ARG A 23 9.36 -3.06 16.39
C ARG A 23 8.29 -3.57 15.44
N PHE A 24 7.54 -4.56 15.88
CA PHE A 24 6.43 -5.15 15.14
C PHE A 24 5.16 -4.98 15.97
N ASN A 25 4.04 -4.72 15.31
CA ASN A 25 2.72 -4.91 15.94
C ASN A 25 2.34 -6.40 15.96
N ASP A 26 1.26 -6.74 16.66
CA ASP A 26 0.85 -8.14 16.86
C ASP A 26 0.62 -8.88 15.53
N ARG A 27 0.00 -8.23 14.54
CA ARG A 27 -0.28 -8.82 13.23
C ARG A 27 1.00 -9.07 12.43
N GLU A 28 1.95 -8.13 12.48
CA GLU A 28 3.25 -8.28 11.84
C GLU A 28 4.08 -9.37 12.51
N TYR A 29 4.00 -9.46 13.84
CA TYR A 29 4.69 -10.48 14.61
C TYR A 29 4.17 -11.89 14.30
N GLU A 30 2.85 -12.07 14.18
CA GLU A 30 2.27 -13.36 13.78
C GLU A 30 2.66 -13.77 12.35
N LYS A 31 2.76 -12.81 11.43
CA LYS A 31 3.31 -13.08 10.09
C LYS A 31 4.77 -13.53 10.18
N LEU A 32 5.58 -12.83 10.97
CA LEU A 32 6.98 -13.18 11.18
C LEU A 32 7.12 -14.59 11.77
N ARG A 33 6.25 -14.94 12.73
CA ARG A 33 6.17 -16.27 13.33
C ARG A 33 5.85 -17.34 12.29
N SER A 34 4.82 -17.12 11.48
CA SER A 34 4.42 -18.04 10.40
C SER A 34 5.56 -18.29 9.40
N ILE A 35 6.34 -17.25 9.07
CA ILE A 35 7.53 -17.38 8.22
C ILE A 35 8.61 -18.21 8.92
N CYS A 36 8.82 -18.04 10.22
CA CYS A 36 9.80 -18.87 10.94
C CYS A 36 9.39 -20.34 10.95
N GLU A 37 8.11 -20.61 11.24
CA GLU A 37 7.55 -21.96 11.28
C GLU A 37 7.66 -22.67 9.92
N SER A 38 7.49 -21.96 8.80
CA SER A 38 7.66 -22.56 7.46
C SER A 38 9.10 -23.02 7.18
N TYR A 39 10.10 -22.37 7.80
CA TYR A 39 11.50 -22.81 7.79
C TYR A 39 11.85 -23.78 8.92
N HIS A 40 10.85 -24.27 9.68
CA HIS A 40 11.03 -25.11 10.87
C HIS A 40 11.90 -24.46 11.94
N LEU A 41 11.80 -23.13 12.06
CA LEU A 41 12.56 -22.32 12.99
C LEU A 41 11.67 -21.83 14.14
N ASP A 42 12.19 -21.91 15.35
CA ASP A 42 11.54 -21.40 16.55
C ASP A 42 11.92 -19.92 16.79
N ILE A 43 10.91 -19.04 16.70
CA ILE A 43 11.05 -17.59 16.90
C ILE A 43 11.49 -17.24 18.33
N SER A 44 11.15 -18.06 19.32
CA SER A 44 11.51 -17.84 20.72
C SER A 44 13.00 -18.13 21.00
N GLN A 45 13.67 -18.87 20.10
CA GLN A 45 15.08 -19.18 20.25
C GLN A 45 15.99 -17.99 19.92
N ARG A 46 16.94 -17.75 20.83
CA ARG A 46 17.90 -16.65 20.69
C ARG A 46 18.76 -16.85 19.44
N GLY A 47 18.69 -15.87 18.54
CA GLY A 47 19.52 -15.85 17.34
C GLY A 47 18.94 -16.62 16.17
N THR A 48 17.64 -16.89 16.17
CA THR A 48 16.88 -17.38 15.01
C THR A 48 16.46 -16.23 14.09
N ILE A 49 15.85 -15.19 14.67
CA ILE A 49 15.24 -14.09 13.91
C ILE A 49 16.27 -13.22 13.21
N SER A 50 17.35 -12.82 13.89
CA SER A 50 18.33 -11.90 13.29
C SER A 50 19.03 -12.50 12.07
N PRO A 51 19.47 -13.78 12.07
CA PRO A 51 20.00 -14.41 10.85
C PRO A 51 18.96 -14.58 9.75
N LEU A 52 17.71 -14.93 10.09
CA LEU A 52 16.63 -15.09 9.12
C LEU A 52 16.33 -13.77 8.41
N LEU A 53 16.03 -12.71 9.16
CA LEU A 53 15.77 -11.38 8.62
C LEU A 53 16.95 -10.87 7.78
N ARG A 54 18.18 -11.06 8.26
CA ARG A 54 19.37 -10.70 7.50
C ARG A 54 19.46 -11.47 6.19
N ARG A 55 19.17 -12.77 6.19
CA ARG A 55 19.19 -13.58 4.96
C ARG A 55 18.09 -13.12 4.00
N LEU A 56 16.89 -12.86 4.49
CA LEU A 56 15.77 -12.36 3.67
C LEU A 56 16.09 -11.00 3.06
N VAL A 57 16.68 -10.07 3.82
CA VAL A 57 17.04 -8.74 3.33
C VAL A 57 18.23 -8.76 2.37
N LEU A 58 19.25 -9.59 2.64
CA LEU A 58 20.46 -9.64 1.79
C LEU A 58 20.29 -10.53 0.55
N ASN A 59 19.52 -11.62 0.65
CA ASN A 59 19.29 -12.55 -0.45
C ASN A 59 17.97 -12.27 -1.18
N GLY A 60 17.08 -11.49 -0.58
CA GLY A 60 15.98 -10.91 -1.33
C GLY A 60 16.61 -10.01 -2.37
N GLN A 61 16.71 -10.51 -3.61
CA GLN A 61 16.51 -9.60 -4.72
C GLN A 61 15.18 -8.93 -4.38
N MET A 62 15.22 -7.64 -4.13
CA MET A 62 14.03 -6.86 -4.32
C MET A 62 13.69 -7.13 -5.79
N GLU A 63 12.85 -8.14 -6.05
CA GLU A 63 11.77 -7.90 -6.98
C GLU A 63 11.29 -6.53 -6.55
N GLU A 64 11.47 -5.55 -7.42
CA GLU A 64 10.56 -4.42 -7.45
C GLU A 64 9.18 -5.06 -7.44
N LYS A 65 8.67 -5.39 -6.26
CA LYS A 65 7.26 -5.60 -6.02
C LYS A 65 6.71 -4.34 -6.58
N GLU A 66 6.15 -4.49 -7.76
CA GLU A 66 5.42 -3.53 -8.55
C GLU A 66 5.36 -2.22 -7.78
N ARG A 67 6.19 -1.25 -8.17
CA ARG A 67 5.83 0.13 -7.88
C ARG A 67 4.40 0.24 -8.42
N LEU A 68 3.40 0.07 -7.55
CA LEU A 68 2.00 0.23 -7.89
C LEU A 68 1.97 1.52 -8.72
N PRO A 69 1.49 1.47 -9.98
CA PRO A 69 1.64 2.59 -10.89
C PRO A 69 1.15 3.82 -10.15
N ASN A 70 2.03 4.82 -10.03
CA ASN A 70 1.93 5.90 -9.04
C ASN A 70 0.49 6.41 -8.90
N ILE A 71 -0.27 5.85 -7.96
CA ILE A 71 -1.73 6.03 -7.84
C ILE A 71 -2.03 7.48 -7.44
N SER A 72 -1.02 8.25 -7.04
CA SER A 72 -1.12 9.68 -6.76
C SER A 72 -1.75 10.47 -7.90
N ASN A 73 -1.39 10.20 -9.16
CA ASN A 73 -2.00 10.87 -10.31
C ASN A 73 -3.48 10.47 -10.48
N LEU A 74 -3.79 9.17 -10.37
CA LEU A 74 -5.17 8.69 -10.46
C LEU A 74 -6.04 9.26 -9.32
N SER A 75 -5.53 9.26 -8.09
CA SER A 75 -6.18 9.84 -6.92
C SER A 75 -6.36 11.36 -7.07
N TYR A 76 -5.38 12.07 -7.64
CA TYR A 76 -5.51 13.49 -7.96
C TYR A 76 -6.65 13.76 -8.95
N HIS A 77 -6.73 12.97 -10.02
CA HIS A 77 -7.79 13.10 -11.02
C HIS A 77 -9.17 12.74 -10.45
N LEU A 78 -9.28 11.66 -9.68
CA LEU A 78 -10.51 11.27 -8.99
C LEU A 78 -10.98 12.33 -8.00
N ASN A 79 -10.07 12.94 -7.24
CA ASN A 79 -10.39 14.04 -6.33
C ASN A 79 -10.87 15.29 -7.08
N ARG A 80 -10.28 15.62 -8.24
CA ARG A 80 -10.78 16.71 -9.09
C ARG A 80 -12.18 16.43 -9.63
N ILE A 81 -12.44 15.20 -10.09
CA ILE A 81 -13.76 14.78 -10.56
C ILE A 81 -14.79 14.90 -9.43
N GLY A 82 -14.47 14.36 -8.25
CA GLY A 82 -15.34 14.45 -7.07
C GLY A 82 -15.63 15.90 -6.65
N ASN A 83 -14.63 16.78 -6.72
CA ASN A 83 -14.83 18.21 -6.43
C ASN A 83 -15.76 18.89 -7.44
N ASN A 84 -15.61 18.61 -8.73
CA ASN A 84 -16.48 19.16 -9.77
C ASN A 84 -17.93 18.67 -9.61
N ILE A 85 -18.12 17.38 -9.31
CA ILE A 85 -19.45 16.81 -9.01
C ILE A 85 -20.06 17.51 -7.79
N ASN A 86 -19.30 17.68 -6.71
CA ASN A 86 -19.78 18.37 -5.51
C ASN A 86 -20.17 19.83 -5.78
N GLN A 87 -19.41 20.52 -6.64
CA GLN A 87 -19.76 21.88 -7.08
C GLN A 87 -21.04 21.91 -7.92
N LEU A 88 -21.21 20.98 -8.86
CA LEU A 88 -22.43 20.86 -9.67
C LEU A 88 -23.66 20.58 -8.80
N VAL A 89 -23.54 19.67 -7.83
CA VAL A 89 -24.63 19.35 -6.89
C VAL A 89 -24.98 20.58 -6.04
N LYS A 90 -23.98 21.30 -5.51
CA LYS A 90 -24.21 22.53 -4.75
C LYS A 90 -24.88 23.61 -5.60
N LEU A 91 -24.47 23.77 -6.86
CA LEU A 91 -25.09 24.71 -7.80
C LEU A 91 -26.52 24.31 -8.14
N ALA A 92 -26.79 23.04 -8.43
CA ALA A 92 -28.13 22.52 -8.70
C ALA A 92 -29.05 22.71 -7.48
N HIS A 93 -28.55 22.39 -6.28
CA HIS A 93 -29.29 22.59 -5.03
C HIS A 93 -29.58 24.09 -4.77
N HIS A 94 -28.58 24.96 -4.95
CA HIS A 94 -28.76 26.40 -4.78
C HIS A 94 -29.66 27.01 -5.86
N LYS A 95 -29.64 26.50 -7.10
CA LYS A 95 -30.56 26.93 -8.16
C LYS A 95 -32.00 26.44 -7.91
N ASN A 96 -32.19 25.20 -7.46
CA ASN A 96 -33.50 24.67 -7.04
C ASN A 96 -34.12 25.50 -5.91
N LEU A 97 -33.30 25.94 -4.94
CA LEU A 97 -33.75 26.83 -3.86
C LEU A 97 -34.11 28.24 -4.34
N ARG A 98 -33.49 28.73 -5.43
CA ARG A 98 -33.59 30.14 -5.86
C ARG A 98 -34.56 30.37 -7.03
N SER A 99 -34.86 29.36 -7.84
CA SER A 99 -35.89 29.40 -8.90
C SER A 99 -36.27 27.96 -9.30
N PRO A 100 -37.43 27.43 -8.86
CA PRO A 100 -37.73 26.01 -9.03
C PRO A 100 -37.93 25.54 -10.47
N ASN A 101 -38.10 26.42 -11.48
CA ASN A 101 -38.76 26.01 -12.73
C ASN A 101 -38.32 26.73 -14.02
N SER A 102 -37.03 26.81 -14.38
CA SER A 102 -36.74 27.25 -15.78
C SER A 102 -35.46 26.79 -16.48
N THR A 103 -34.48 26.18 -15.82
CA THR A 103 -33.20 25.83 -16.50
C THR A 103 -32.62 24.46 -16.15
N LEU A 104 -33.18 23.75 -15.16
CA LEU A 104 -32.62 22.49 -14.69
C LEU A 104 -32.80 21.34 -15.70
N GLU A 105 -33.96 21.23 -16.37
CA GLU A 105 -34.19 20.20 -17.38
C GLU A 105 -33.25 20.32 -18.58
N ILE A 106 -32.96 21.55 -19.01
CA ILE A 106 -32.04 21.81 -20.14
C ILE A 106 -30.60 21.46 -19.74
N GLU A 107 -30.19 21.81 -18.51
CA GLU A 107 -28.85 21.48 -17.99
C GLU A 107 -28.68 19.96 -17.78
N ILE A 108 -29.69 19.26 -17.25
CA ILE A 108 -29.69 17.80 -17.13
C ILE A 108 -29.64 17.13 -18.50
N GLY A 109 -30.40 17.63 -19.48
CA GLY A 109 -30.39 17.13 -20.85
C GLY A 109 -28.99 17.18 -21.48
N LYS A 110 -28.31 18.33 -21.40
CA LYS A 110 -26.94 18.49 -21.91
C LYS A 110 -25.93 17.62 -21.17
N THR A 111 -26.11 17.42 -19.87
CA THR A 111 -25.21 16.59 -19.07
C THR A 111 -25.33 15.11 -19.47
N ASN A 112 -26.55 14.65 -19.73
CA ASN A 112 -26.81 13.28 -20.22
C ASN A 112 -26.28 13.05 -21.64
N GLU A 113 -26.37 14.05 -22.53
CA GLU A 113 -25.75 13.97 -23.86
C GLU A 113 -24.23 13.80 -23.76
N LEU A 114 -23.57 14.63 -22.95
CA LEU A 114 -22.12 14.56 -22.76
C LEU A 114 -21.67 13.24 -22.15
N LEU A 115 -22.44 12.69 -21.19
CA LEU A 115 -22.17 11.37 -20.61
C LEU A 115 -22.32 10.25 -21.63
N ARG A 116 -23.32 10.31 -22.53
CA ARG A 116 -23.48 9.36 -23.62
C ARG A 116 -22.30 9.38 -24.58
N SER A 117 -21.90 10.57 -25.03
CA SER A 117 -20.73 10.69 -25.92
C SER A 117 -19.45 10.17 -25.26
N LEU A 118 -19.32 10.33 -23.95
CA LEU A 118 -18.16 9.81 -23.21
C LEU A 118 -18.18 8.27 -23.13
N ILE A 119 -19.35 7.66 -22.95
CA ILE A 119 -19.51 6.20 -23.00
C ILE A 119 -19.20 5.64 -24.39
N GLU A 120 -19.68 6.28 -25.46
CA GLU A 120 -19.39 5.86 -26.85
C GLU A 120 -17.88 5.87 -27.14
N ILE A 121 -17.17 6.94 -26.75
CA ILE A 121 -15.70 7.02 -26.88
C ILE A 121 -14.98 5.91 -26.08
N MET A 122 -15.57 5.49 -24.95
CA MET A 122 -15.02 4.43 -24.10
C MET A 122 -15.35 3.02 -24.63
N GLU A 123 -16.41 2.83 -25.40
CA GLU A 123 -16.78 1.54 -26.02
C GLU A 123 -16.12 1.32 -27.41
N GLU A 124 -15.69 2.38 -28.10
CA GLU A 124 -14.94 2.30 -29.36
C GLU A 124 -13.43 2.03 -29.20
N ASN A 125 -12.92 1.91 -27.97
CA ASN A 125 -11.54 1.52 -27.63
C ASN A 125 -11.50 0.20 -26.85
#